data_AF-A0A940IM72-F1
#
_entry.id   AF-A0A940IM72-F1
#
_cell.length_a   1.000
_cell.length_b   1.000
_cell.length_c   1.000
_cell.angle_alpha   90.00
_cell.angle_beta   90.00
_cell.angle_gamma   90.00
#
_symmetry.space_group_name_H-M   'P 1'
#
loop_
_entity.id
_entity.type
_entity.pdbx_description
1 polymer ?
#
loop_
_entity_poly.entity_id
_entity_poly.type
_entity_poly.pdbx_seq_one_letter_code
_entity_poly.pdbx_strand_id
1 'polypeptide(L)'
;MDKLPQNIKVEGKDGNYKLSGDAAQGWSKGYYSVEDGHNQYVEETSTDMSKPWSVQVHISKEDLPSFGVITLVLYIKDDNGQITQTQAVQLQNFNE
;
A
#
# COMPACT_ATOMS: atom_id res chain seq x y z
N MET A 1 -20.56 -2.70 -9.12
CA MET A 1 -19.85 -1.78 -8.22
C MET A 1 -18.50 -2.40 -7.96
N ASP A 2 -17.48 -1.87 -8.60
CA ASP A 2 -16.11 -2.36 -8.45
C ASP A 2 -15.60 -1.97 -7.08
N LYS A 3 -14.88 -2.88 -6.42
CA LYS A 3 -14.47 -2.74 -5.02
C LYS A 3 -12.97 -2.90 -4.89
N LEU A 4 -12.39 -2.09 -4.01
CA LEU A 4 -11.02 -2.27 -3.54
C LEU A 4 -10.79 -3.70 -3.00
N PRO A 5 -9.55 -4.20 -3.08
CA PRO A 5 -9.17 -5.50 -2.53
C PRO A 5 -9.62 -5.69 -1.09
N GLN A 6 -10.16 -6.88 -0.82
CA GLN A 6 -10.55 -7.29 0.53
C GLN A 6 -9.48 -8.22 1.12
N ASN A 7 -9.61 -8.53 2.41
CA ASN A 7 -8.73 -9.46 3.13
C ASN A 7 -7.23 -9.05 3.06
N ILE A 8 -6.96 -7.75 3.14
CA ILE A 8 -5.59 -7.25 3.15
C ILE A 8 -4.90 -7.72 4.42
N LYS A 9 -3.77 -8.40 4.24
CA LYS A 9 -2.89 -8.84 5.32
C LYS A 9 -1.55 -8.13 5.22
N VAL A 10 -1.08 -7.66 6.35
CA VAL A 10 0.24 -7.06 6.55
C VAL A 10 1.08 -8.02 7.38
N GLU A 11 2.28 -8.30 6.91
CA GLU A 11 3.30 -9.08 7.63
C GLU A 11 4.63 -8.34 7.60
N GLY A 12 5.48 -8.61 8.58
CA GLY A 12 6.80 -7.99 8.70
C GLY A 12 6.81 -6.75 9.59
N LYS A 13 8.01 -6.19 9.77
CA LYS A 13 8.30 -5.06 10.66
C LYS A 13 9.68 -4.49 10.35
N ASP A 14 10.01 -3.38 10.99
CA ASP A 14 11.34 -2.77 11.00
C ASP A 14 11.86 -2.53 9.58
N GLY A 15 11.01 -1.91 8.76
CA GLY A 15 11.32 -1.55 7.37
C GLY A 15 11.18 -2.68 6.37
N ASN A 16 10.72 -3.86 6.77
CA ASN A 16 10.49 -4.98 5.86
C ASN A 16 9.04 -5.44 5.96
N TYR A 17 8.23 -5.05 4.99
CA TYR A 17 6.80 -5.33 4.99
C TYR A 17 6.40 -6.14 3.76
N LYS A 18 5.47 -7.08 3.97
CA LYS A 18 4.76 -7.77 2.91
C LYS A 18 3.27 -7.48 3.06
N LEU A 19 2.70 -6.88 2.04
CA LEU A 19 1.25 -6.79 1.90
C LEU A 19 0.75 -7.83 0.92
N SER A 20 -0.44 -8.34 1.20
CA SER A 20 -1.15 -9.23 0.29
C SER A 20 -2.64 -9.01 0.42
N GLY A 21 -3.37 -9.29 -0.64
CA GLY A 21 -4.83 -9.20 -0.66
C GLY A 21 -5.43 -10.01 -1.80
N ASP A 22 -6.75 -10.14 -1.77
CA ASP A 22 -7.48 -10.81 -2.83
C ASP A 22 -7.49 -9.99 -4.12
N ALA A 23 -7.86 -10.63 -5.23
CA ALA A 23 -8.07 -9.94 -6.50
C ALA A 23 -9.10 -8.82 -6.35
N ALA A 24 -8.86 -7.69 -7.01
CA ALA A 24 -9.83 -6.60 -7.09
C ALA A 24 -10.91 -6.94 -8.12
N GLN A 25 -12.17 -7.02 -7.69
CA GLN A 25 -13.27 -7.24 -8.63
C GLN A 25 -13.47 -6.02 -9.52
N GLY A 26 -13.34 -6.20 -10.83
CA GLY A 26 -13.49 -5.15 -11.83
C GLY A 26 -12.20 -4.42 -12.21
N TRP A 27 -11.07 -4.72 -11.56
CA TRP A 27 -9.80 -4.02 -11.78
C TRP A 27 -8.64 -4.98 -12.01
N SER A 28 -7.90 -4.77 -13.10
CA SER A 28 -6.66 -5.51 -13.37
C SER A 28 -5.42 -4.83 -12.79
N LYS A 29 -5.49 -3.52 -12.52
CA LYS A 29 -4.35 -2.71 -12.11
C LYS A 29 -4.72 -1.84 -10.92
N GLY A 30 -3.87 -1.88 -9.90
CA GLY A 30 -3.88 -0.95 -8.78
C GLY A 30 -2.56 -0.22 -8.68
N TYR A 31 -2.52 0.79 -7.83
CA TYR A 31 -1.36 1.63 -7.58
C TYR A 31 -1.18 1.79 -6.08
N TYR A 32 0.06 1.87 -5.62
CA TYR A 32 0.34 2.14 -4.23
C TYR A 32 1.53 3.09 -4.04
N SER A 33 1.53 3.78 -2.91
CA SER A 33 2.69 4.51 -2.37
C SER A 33 2.86 4.18 -0.89
N VAL A 34 4.02 4.49 -0.32
CA VAL A 34 4.28 4.30 1.12
C VAL A 34 4.82 5.60 1.70
N GLU A 35 4.23 6.05 2.81
CA GLU A 35 4.56 7.30 3.49
C GLU A 35 4.36 7.21 5.01
N ASP A 36 4.90 8.18 5.77
CA ASP A 36 4.58 8.40 7.19
C ASP A 36 3.89 9.75 7.46
N GLY A 37 3.51 10.47 6.39
CA GLY A 37 2.95 11.83 6.43
C GLY A 37 3.99 12.96 6.36
N HIS A 38 5.28 12.65 6.56
CA HIS A 38 6.39 13.59 6.38
C HIS A 38 7.26 13.22 5.18
N ASN A 39 7.50 11.92 5.00
CA ASN A 39 8.35 11.33 4.00
C ASN A 39 7.56 10.33 3.16
N GLN A 40 7.87 10.31 1.86
CA GLN A 40 7.43 9.26 0.96
C GLN A 40 8.60 8.28 0.76
N TYR A 41 8.41 7.03 1.18
CA TYR A 41 9.41 5.97 1.10
C TYR A 41 9.34 5.17 -0.19
N VAL A 42 8.12 5.04 -0.72
CA VAL A 42 7.88 4.38 -2.00
C VAL A 42 7.01 5.29 -2.85
N GLU A 43 7.56 5.70 -3.99
CA GLU A 43 6.83 6.41 -5.03
C GLU A 43 5.69 5.56 -5.60
N GLU A 44 4.77 6.20 -6.31
CA GLU A 44 3.67 5.50 -6.98
C GLU A 44 4.18 4.31 -7.79
N THR A 45 3.76 3.12 -7.39
CA THR A 45 4.12 1.86 -8.03
C THR A 45 2.86 1.12 -8.41
N SER A 46 2.79 0.63 -9.65
CA SER A 46 1.65 -0.18 -10.09
C SER A 46 1.80 -1.64 -9.72
N THR A 47 0.69 -2.29 -9.38
CA THR A 47 0.61 -3.74 -9.16
C THR A 47 -0.55 -4.35 -9.94
N ASP A 48 -0.36 -5.58 -10.41
CA ASP A 48 -1.43 -6.40 -10.97
C ASP A 48 -2.38 -6.81 -9.83
N MET A 49 -3.67 -6.52 -10.00
CA MET A 49 -4.75 -6.85 -9.06
C MET A 49 -5.81 -7.77 -9.66
N SER A 50 -5.59 -8.28 -10.88
CA SER A 50 -6.50 -9.23 -11.54
C SER A 50 -6.57 -10.60 -10.85
N LYS A 51 -5.59 -10.87 -9.96
CA LYS A 51 -5.41 -12.09 -9.16
C LYS A 51 -5.01 -11.71 -7.73
N PRO A 52 -5.01 -12.66 -6.77
CA PRO A 52 -4.42 -12.41 -5.46
C PRO A 52 -3.01 -11.82 -5.61
N TRP A 53 -2.79 -10.69 -4.95
CA TRP A 53 -1.59 -9.88 -5.15
C TRP A 53 -0.75 -9.87 -3.88
N SER A 54 0.54 -9.57 -4.05
CA SER A 54 1.44 -9.30 -2.96
C SER A 54 2.50 -8.31 -3.36
N VAL A 55 2.78 -7.35 -2.49
CA VAL A 55 3.83 -6.35 -2.65
C VAL A 55 4.79 -6.43 -1.47
N GLN A 56 6.07 -6.23 -1.76
CA GLN A 56 7.11 -6.14 -0.74
C GLN A 56 7.60 -4.70 -0.68
N VAL A 57 7.70 -4.18 0.53
CA VAL A 57 8.18 -2.84 0.82
C VAL A 57 9.43 -2.98 1.68
N HIS A 58 10.50 -2.35 1.22
CA HIS A 58 11.75 -2.25 1.95
C HIS A 58 12.07 -0.78 2.21
N ILE A 59 12.29 -0.44 3.48
CA ILE A 59 12.70 0.88 3.97
C ILE A 59 13.93 0.65 4.83
N SER A 60 15.02 1.37 4.56
CA SER A 60 16.23 1.26 5.37
C SER A 60 15.92 1.64 6.81
N LYS A 61 16.51 0.92 7.78
CA LYS A 61 16.24 1.17 9.21
C LYS A 61 16.58 2.60 9.66
N GLU A 62 17.56 3.21 9.02
CA GLU A 62 17.98 4.60 9.27
C GLU A 62 16.97 5.64 8.80
N ASP A 63 16.09 5.28 7.85
CA ASP A 63 15.03 6.15 7.32
C ASP A 63 13.70 5.98 8.08
N LEU A 64 13.61 4.97 8.95
CA LEU A 64 12.39 4.71 9.71
C LEU A 64 12.10 5.87 10.67
N PRO A 65 10.83 6.25 10.83
CA PRO A 65 10.46 7.32 11.72
C PRO A 65 10.70 6.90 13.17
N SER A 66 11.15 7.84 14.00
CA SER A 66 11.25 7.60 15.45
C SER A 66 9.88 7.63 16.15
N PHE A 67 8.89 8.25 15.53
CA PHE A 67 7.49 8.33 15.96
C PHE A 67 6.63 8.53 14.70
N GLY A 68 5.44 7.95 14.66
CA GLY A 68 4.51 8.04 13.53
C GLY A 68 3.99 6.69 13.08
N VAL A 69 3.30 6.69 11.94
CA VAL A 69 2.71 5.47 11.36
C VAL A 69 3.12 5.37 9.90
N ILE A 70 3.86 4.32 9.55
CA ILE A 70 4.12 4.01 8.15
C ILE A 70 2.84 3.42 7.56
N THR A 71 2.38 4.03 6.47
CA THR A 71 1.14 3.71 5.79
C THR A 71 1.41 3.40 4.33
N LEU A 72 0.84 2.31 3.83
CA LEU A 72 0.69 2.09 2.39
C LEU A 72 -0.65 2.66 1.95
N VAL A 73 -0.63 3.55 0.97
CA VAL A 73 -1.83 4.11 0.36
C VAL A 73 -2.06 3.39 -0.95
N LEU A 74 -3.11 2.58 -1.00
CA LEU A 74 -3.54 1.85 -2.18
C LEU A 74 -4.65 2.62 -2.91
N TYR A 75 -4.58 2.72 -4.24
CA TYR A 75 -5.61 3.40 -5.02
C TYR A 75 -5.81 2.80 -6.42
N ILE A 76 -7.00 3.08 -6.96
CA ILE A 76 -7.41 2.75 -8.32
C ILE A 76 -7.58 4.05 -9.10
N LYS A 77 -7.14 4.03 -10.36
CA LYS A 77 -7.32 5.14 -11.30
C LYS A 77 -8.28 4.75 -12.42
N ASP A 78 -9.06 5.70 -12.90
CA ASP A 78 -9.84 5.55 -14.13
C ASP A 78 -8.96 5.70 -15.39
N ASP A 79 -9.58 5.59 -16.57
CA ASP A 79 -8.90 5.73 -17.87
C ASP A 79 -8.30 7.14 -18.10
N ASN A 80 -8.76 8.15 -17.36
CA ASN A 80 -8.20 9.50 -17.40
C ASN A 80 -7.06 9.70 -16.37
N GLY A 81 -6.73 8.67 -15.60
CA GLY A 81 -5.71 8.72 -14.55
C GLY A 81 -6.20 9.35 -13.24
N GLN A 82 -7.50 9.63 -13.10
CA GLN A 82 -8.05 10.18 -11.87
C GLN A 82 -8.24 9.08 -10.83
N ILE A 83 -7.85 9.35 -9.58
CA ILE A 83 -8.05 8.42 -8.47
C ILE A 83 -9.54 8.32 -8.15
N THR A 84 -10.10 7.12 -8.27
CA THR A 84 -11.54 6.87 -8.02
C THR A 84 -11.80 6.13 -6.72
N GLN A 85 -10.83 5.37 -6.22
CA GLN A 85 -10.90 4.67 -4.95
C GLN A 85 -9.54 4.70 -4.25
N THR A 86 -9.53 4.86 -2.93
CA THR A 86 -8.33 4.88 -2.09
C THR A 86 -8.56 4.10 -0.81
N GLN A 87 -7.52 3.40 -0.34
CA GLN A 87 -7.48 2.67 0.92
C GLN A 87 -6.12 2.87 1.58
N ALA A 88 -6.13 3.37 2.82
CA ALA A 88 -4.93 3.44 3.65
C ALA A 88 -4.78 2.14 4.45
N VAL A 89 -3.58 1.58 4.45
CA VAL A 89 -3.24 0.36 5.18
C VAL A 89 -2.03 0.63 6.06
N GLN A 90 -2.21 0.55 7.37
CA GLN A 90 -1.12 0.69 8.33
C GLN A 90 -0.12 -0.45 8.17
N LEU A 91 1.16 -0.11 7.95
CA LEU A 91 2.27 -1.07 7.93
C LEU A 91 2.84 -1.28 9.33
N GLN A 92 3.14 -0.19 10.03
CA GLN A 92 3.70 -0.22 11.39
C GLN A 92 3.45 1.10 12.11
N ASN A 93 3.13 1.03 13.40
CA ASN A 93 3.00 2.16 14.31
C ASN A 93 4.26 2.24 15.19
N PHE A 94 4.87 3.42 15.28
CA PHE A 94 6.07 3.70 16.07
C PHE A 94 5.75 4.52 17.34
N ASN A 95 4.47 4.66 17.68
CA ASN A 95 4.01 5.40 18.86
C ASN A 95 3.82 4.53 20.11
N GLU A 96 4.16 3.24 20.01
CA GLU A 96 3.97 2.22 21.06
C GLU A 96 5.17 2.07 22.00
#